data_AF-A0A1E4HJW9-F1
#
_entry.id   AF-A0A1E4HJW9-F1
#
_cell.length_a   1.000
_cell.length_b   1.000
_cell.length_c   1.000
_cell.angle_alpha   90.00
_cell.angle_beta   90.00
_cell.angle_gamma   90.00
#
_symmetry.space_group_name_H-M   'P 1'
#
loop_
_entity.id
_entity.type
_entity.pdbx_description
1 polymer ?
#
loop_
_entity_poly.entity_id
_entity_poly.type
_entity_poly.pdbx_seq_one_letter_code
_entity_poly.pdbx_strand_id
1 'polypeptide(L)' 'MATVSGQPQQVDIDLTSLRDGESTTLPTYAAITTRSYHPGGVSVLMLDGSVRFTKDTVSLQVWRNLGTRAGGEVISADAY' A
#
# COMPACT_ATOMS: atom_id res chain seq x y z
N MET A 1 2.77 -19.62 0.07
CA MET A 1 3.56 -19.69 -1.18
C MET A 1 2.82 -20.62 -2.13
N ALA A 2 2.29 -20.14 -3.24
CA ALA A 2 1.65 -20.99 -4.23
C ALA A 2 2.76 -21.60 -5.12
N THR A 3 2.86 -22.93 -5.12
CA THR A 3 3.76 -23.67 -6.01
C THR A 3 3.02 -24.07 -7.27
N VAL A 4 3.38 -23.47 -8.41
CA VAL A 4 3.07 -24.03 -9.73
C VAL A 4 4.32 -24.79 -10.16
N SER A 5 4.19 -26.07 -10.51
CA SER A 5 5.29 -26.95 -10.99
C SER A 5 6.44 -27.25 -10.02
N GLY A 6 6.23 -27.15 -8.71
CA GLY A 6 7.23 -27.60 -7.71
C GLY A 6 8.44 -26.70 -7.54
N GLN A 7 8.41 -25.47 -8.06
CA GLN A 7 9.39 -24.42 -7.73
C GLN A 7 8.71 -23.34 -6.88
N PRO A 8 9.37 -22.81 -5.83
CA PRO A 8 8.86 -21.65 -5.11
C PRO A 8 8.92 -20.44 -6.04
N GLN A 9 7.78 -20.12 -6.67
CA GLN A 9 7.63 -18.89 -7.43
C GLN A 9 7.33 -17.76 -6.46
N GLN A 10 8.12 -16.69 -6.51
CA GLN A 10 7.80 -15.45 -5.82
C GLN A 10 6.59 -14.84 -6.54
N VAL A 11 5.41 -15.17 -6.05
CA VAL A 11 4.15 -14.60 -6.52
C VAL A 11 3.95 -13.27 -5.81
N ASP A 12 3.63 -12.22 -6.55
CA ASP A 12 3.32 -10.90 -5.99
C ASP A 12 1.97 -10.96 -5.27
N ILE A 13 2.04 -11.37 -4.01
CA ILE A 13 0.91 -11.60 -3.14
C ILE A 13 0.97 -10.53 -2.04
N ASP A 14 0.06 -9.56 -2.13
CA ASP A 14 -0.05 -8.47 -1.15
C ASP A 14 -0.95 -8.85 0.05
N LEU A 15 -0.97 -8.00 1.09
CA LEU A 15 -1.78 -8.20 2.30
C LEU A 15 -3.28 -8.35 2.03
N THR A 16 -3.79 -7.71 0.96
CA THR A 16 -5.19 -7.78 0.58
C THR A 16 -5.49 -9.12 -0.09
N SER A 17 -4.66 -9.52 -1.05
CA SER A 17 -4.76 -10.79 -1.78
C SER A 17 -4.49 -12.00 -0.89
N LEU A 18 -3.68 -11.86 0.17
CA LEU A 18 -3.44 -12.92 1.16
C LEU A 18 -4.67 -13.24 2.01
N ARG A 19 -5.49 -12.23 2.26
CA ARG A 19 -6.64 -12.31 3.17
C ARG A 19 -7.93 -12.67 2.43
N ASP A 20 -7.94 -12.48 1.11
CA ASP A 20 -9.09 -12.83 0.29
C ASP A 20 -9.24 -14.36 0.19
N GLY A 21 -10.44 -14.86 0.52
CA GLY A 21 -10.76 -16.29 0.51
C GLY A 21 -10.24 -17.13 1.68
N GLU A 22 -9.65 -16.53 2.73
CA GLU A 22 -9.15 -17.27 3.91
C GLU A 22 -10.28 -17.82 4.80
N SER A 23 -11.41 -17.11 4.89
CA SER A 23 -12.58 -17.54 5.67
C SER A 23 -13.88 -17.12 5.02
N THR A 24 -14.89 -18.01 5.03
CA THR A 24 -16.25 -17.72 4.56
C THR A 24 -17.15 -17.13 5.65
N THR A 25 -16.68 -17.07 6.90
CA THR A 25 -17.48 -16.70 8.08
C THR A 25 -16.90 -15.55 8.88
N LEU A 26 -15.63 -15.19 8.66
CA LEU A 26 -14.96 -14.07 9.34
C LEU A 26 -14.82 -12.87 8.40
N PRO A 27 -14.90 -11.63 8.91
CA PRO A 27 -14.70 -10.43 8.09
C PRO A 27 -13.25 -10.32 7.60
N THR A 28 -13.10 -10.07 6.30
CA THR A 28 -11.81 -9.76 5.68
C THR A 28 -11.49 -8.27 5.84
N TYR A 29 -10.35 -7.98 6.48
CA TYR A 29 -9.81 -6.62 6.54
C TYR A 29 -8.72 -6.46 5.48
N ALA A 30 -8.83 -5.40 4.67
CA ALA A 30 -7.86 -5.06 3.64
C ALA A 30 -7.39 -3.62 3.79
N ALA A 31 -6.08 -3.41 3.61
CA ALA A 31 -5.50 -2.09 3.41
C ALA A 31 -5.06 -2.02 1.95
N ILE A 32 -5.85 -1.32 1.14
CA ILE A 32 -5.55 -1.12 -0.29
C ILE A 32 -4.80 0.20 -0.43
N THR A 33 -3.48 0.10 -0.54
CA THR A 33 -2.61 1.23 -0.86
C THR A 33 -2.51 1.42 -2.38
N THR A 34 -1.78 2.43 -2.85
CA THR A 34 -1.48 2.60 -4.28
C THR A 34 -0.70 1.40 -4.83
N ARG A 35 -1.11 0.86 -5.99
CA ARG A 35 -0.55 -0.38 -6.60
C ARG A 35 -0.18 -0.22 -8.08
N SER A 36 0.40 0.91 -8.45
CA SER A 36 0.83 1.15 -9.83
C SER A 36 2.20 0.56 -10.09
N TYR A 37 2.39 -0.08 -11.24
CA TYR A 37 3.71 -0.52 -11.72
C TYR A 37 4.44 0.55 -12.56
N HIS A 38 3.99 1.81 -12.50
CA HIS A 38 4.71 2.92 -13.15
C HIS A 38 6.05 3.18 -12.45
N PRO A 39 7.18 3.21 -13.20
CA PRO A 39 8.48 3.50 -12.62
C PRO A 39 8.53 4.92 -12.02
N GLY A 40 9.17 5.05 -10.85
CA GLY A 40 9.48 6.33 -10.23
C GLY A 40 8.40 6.91 -9.32
N GLY A 41 7.16 6.41 -9.34
CA GLY A 41 6.14 6.80 -8.37
C GLY A 41 4.73 6.97 -8.93
N VAL A 42 3.86 7.58 -8.13
CA VAL A 42 2.43 7.75 -8.41
C VAL A 42 1.95 9.14 -8.00
N SER A 43 0.88 9.63 -8.65
CA SER A 43 0.16 10.81 -8.17
C SER A 43 -0.91 10.39 -7.15
N VAL A 44 -0.93 11.04 -6.00
CA VAL A 44 -1.80 10.74 -4.86
C VAL A 44 -2.68 11.95 -4.58
N LEU A 45 -3.98 11.71 -4.38
CA LEU A 45 -4.94 12.71 -3.92
C LEU A 45 -4.92 12.78 -2.39
N MET A 46 -4.69 13.97 -1.85
CA MET A 46 -4.74 14.26 -0.42
C MET A 46 -6.18 14.61 0.01
N LEU A 47 -6.48 14.50 1.31
CA LEU A 47 -7.82 14.77 1.85
C LEU A 47 -8.26 16.23 1.66
N ASP A 48 -7.31 17.16 1.52
CA ASP A 48 -7.55 18.57 1.24
C ASP A 48 -7.82 18.87 -0.25
N GLY A 49 -7.83 17.85 -1.10
CA GLY A 49 -8.06 17.97 -2.55
C GLY A 49 -6.80 18.27 -3.36
N SER A 50 -5.64 18.45 -2.72
CA SER A 50 -4.38 18.62 -3.44
C SER A 50 -3.88 17.28 -4.01
N VAL A 51 -3.25 17.33 -5.18
CA VAL A 51 -2.60 16.16 -5.79
C VAL A 51 -1.10 16.34 -5.67
N ARG A 52 -0.42 15.30 -5.17
CA ARG A 52 1.03 15.30 -4.97
C ARG A 52 1.65 14.06 -5.59
N PHE A 53 2.82 14.20 -6.18
CA PHE A 53 3.58 13.06 -6.69
C PHE A 53 4.35 12.44 -5.53
N THR A 54 4.24 11.12 -5.36
CA THR A 54 4.97 10.36 -4.35
C THR A 54 5.85 9.33 -5.02
N LYS A 55 7.14 9.32 -4.63
CA LYS A 55 8.14 8.41 -5.20
C LYS A 55 7.90 6.97 -4.74
N ASP A 56 8.29 6.01 -5.57
CA ASP A 56 8.37 4.59 -5.22
C ASP A 56 9.33 4.29 -4.05
N THR A 57 10.31 5.18 -3.85
CA THR A 57 11.31 5.15 -2.77
C THR A 57 10.84 5.79 -1.46
N VAL A 58 9.56 6.21 -1.36
CA VAL A 58 9.02 6.81 -0.13
C VAL A 58 9.20 5.89 1.08
N SER A 59 9.52 6.45 2.24
CA SER A 59 9.59 5.69 3.48
C SER A 59 8.21 5.11 3.84
N LEU A 60 8.18 3.82 4.16
CA LEU A 60 6.95 3.14 4.59
C LEU A 60 6.30 3.82 5.82
N GLN A 61 7.11 4.37 6.72
CA GLN A 61 6.61 5.09 7.89
C GLN A 61 5.92 6.40 7.48
N VAL A 62 6.55 7.17 6.59
CA VAL A 62 5.96 8.42 6.06
C VAL A 62 4.64 8.11 5.34
N TRP A 63 4.63 7.10 4.47
CA TRP A 63 3.45 6.68 3.74
C TRP A 63 2.28 6.30 4.65
N ARG A 64 2.54 5.53 5.72
CA ARG A 64 1.51 5.15 6.69
C ARG A 64 0.99 6.36 7.48
N ASN A 65 1.87 7.24 7.90
CA ASN A 65 1.49 8.42 8.67
C ASN A 65 0.59 9.36 7.84
N LEU A 66 0.83 9.51 6.52
CA LEU A 66 -0.04 10.29 5.63
C LEU A 66 -1.49 9.80 5.58
N GLY A 67 -1.73 8.51 5.80
CA GLY A 67 -3.07 7.91 5.82
C GLY A 67 -3.78 8.00 7.17
N THR A 68 -3.11 8.45 8.23
CA THR A 68 -3.68 8.42 9.58
C THR A 68 -4.56 9.65 9.83
N ARG A 69 -5.84 9.42 10.15
CA ARG A 69 -6.78 10.51 10.51
C ARG A 69 -6.57 11.12 11.89
N ALA A 70 -5.88 10.41 12.78
CA ALA A 70 -5.69 10.73 14.20
C ALA A 70 -4.22 10.57 14.64
N GLY A 71 -3.29 10.69 13.70
CA GLY A 71 -1.86 10.65 13.93
C GLY A 71 -1.35 12.08 13.96
N GLY A 72 -0.85 12.52 15.12
CA GLY A 72 -0.37 13.88 15.32
C GLY A 72 0.97 14.16 14.62
N GLU A 73 1.29 13.42 13.56
CA GLU A 73 2.57 13.55 12.87
C GLU A 73 2.56 14.76 11.95
N VAL A 74 3.54 15.64 12.10
CA VAL A 74 3.79 16.71 11.15
C VAL A 74 4.78 16.18 10.11
N ILE A 75 4.28 15.89 8.92
CA ILE A 75 5.08 15.35 7.80
C ILE A 75 5.41 16.50 6.85
N SER A 76 6.70 16.74 6.62
CA SER A 76 7.14 17.71 5.61
C SER A 76 6.79 17.23 4.21
N ALA A 77 6.42 18.17 3.33
CA ALA A 77 6.13 17.89 1.93
C ALA A 77 7.32 17.26 1.17
N ASP A 78 8.55 17.52 1.59
CA ASP A 78 9.75 16.97 0.94
C ASP A 78 10.02 15.49 1.32
N ALA A 79 9.24 14.94 2.25
CA ALA A 79 9.42 13.58 2.75
C ALA A 79 8.66 12.52 1.94
N TYR A 80 7.78 12.91 1.01
CA TYR A 80 6.97 12.00 0.19
C TYR A 80 6.89 12.43 -1.27
#